data_AF-A0A357EKR0-F1
#
_entry.id   AF-A0A357EKR0-F1
#
_cell.length_a   1.000
_cell.length_b   1.000
_cell.length_c   1.000
_cell.angle_alpha   90.00
_cell.angle_beta   90.00
_cell.angle_gamma   90.00
#
_symmetry.space_group_name_H-M   'P 1'
#
loop_
_entity.id
_entity.type
_entity.pdbx_description
1 polymer ?
#
loop_
_entity_poly.entity_id
_entity_poly.type
_entity_poly.pdbx_seq_one_letter_code
_entity_poly.pdbx_strand_id
1 'polypeptide(L)'
;PTELATGTIGNCIACHAAPNFTDFKAHNTGTTQKEYDSIPGHGSGAFMNLAIPSLDSRTADDLPATEQYPTASERFRAVPSSGTTLTDLGLWNVFANPDMPTPQSKIRTVLCDEEQPCSTSQRELLDRALARFKTPGLRDLGHSAPFMHNGQFDTLDEILEFYREMSDLARKGILRNGAAQLRGIALRQNDIAPLAAFLKALNEDYQ
;
A
#
# COMPACT_ATOMS: atom_id res chain seq x y z
N PRO A 1 0.10 -0.03 20.88
CA PRO A 1 -1.29 0.10 20.37
C PRO A 1 -1.85 -1.26 19.94
N THR A 2 -3.10 -1.56 20.33
CA THR A 2 -3.83 -2.80 20.00
C THR A 2 -3.94 -3.07 18.50
N GLU A 3 -3.79 -2.05 17.67
CA GLU A 3 -3.83 -2.12 16.20
C GLU A 3 -2.60 -2.80 15.58
N LEU A 4 -1.45 -2.86 16.27
CA LEU A 4 -0.31 -3.67 15.81
C LEU A 4 -0.58 -5.18 15.93
N ALA A 5 -1.52 -5.58 16.79
CA ALA A 5 -1.90 -6.98 16.98
C ALA A 5 -2.96 -7.45 15.97
N THR A 6 -3.67 -6.52 15.29
CA THR A 6 -4.68 -6.86 14.28
C THR A 6 -4.09 -7.05 12.88
N GLY A 7 -2.83 -6.66 12.65
CA GLY A 7 -2.12 -6.96 11.39
C GLY A 7 -2.60 -6.18 10.16
N THR A 8 -3.32 -5.08 10.36
CA THR A 8 -4.02 -4.34 9.29
C THR A 8 -3.22 -3.15 8.73
N ILE A 9 -2.01 -2.89 9.25
CA ILE A 9 -1.18 -1.73 8.88
C ILE A 9 0.09 -2.23 8.16
N GLY A 10 0.26 -1.82 6.90
CA GLY A 10 1.39 -2.13 6.05
C GLY A 10 2.55 -1.13 6.17
N ASN A 11 3.45 -1.33 7.12
CA ASN A 11 4.73 -0.59 7.18
C ASN A 11 5.96 -1.52 7.07
N CYS A 12 5.85 -2.57 6.26
CA CYS A 12 6.79 -3.68 6.24
C CYS A 12 8.24 -3.26 5.92
N ILE A 13 8.44 -2.18 5.14
CA ILE A 13 9.78 -1.73 4.75
C ILE A 13 10.57 -1.10 5.91
N ALA A 14 9.89 -0.71 6.99
CA ALA A 14 10.56 -0.19 8.18
C ALA A 14 11.45 -1.26 8.83
N CYS A 15 11.07 -2.55 8.71
CA CYS A 15 11.71 -3.64 9.45
C CYS A 15 12.20 -4.81 8.56
N HIS A 16 11.76 -4.94 7.30
CA HIS A 16 12.07 -6.11 6.47
C HIS A 16 12.64 -5.77 5.08
N ALA A 17 13.57 -6.61 4.61
CA ALA A 17 13.95 -6.70 3.20
C ALA A 17 12.91 -7.52 2.41
N ALA A 18 12.81 -7.27 1.10
CA ALA A 18 11.84 -7.98 0.27
C ALA A 18 12.22 -9.47 0.09
N PRO A 19 11.25 -10.40 0.10
CA PRO A 19 11.50 -11.82 -0.15
C PRO A 19 11.93 -12.07 -1.61
N ASN A 20 12.29 -13.31 -1.94
CA ASN A 20 12.47 -13.71 -3.34
C ASN A 20 11.09 -13.84 -4.04
N PHE A 21 11.01 -13.59 -5.35
CA PHE A 21 9.76 -13.54 -6.15
C PHE A 21 8.85 -12.31 -5.94
N THR A 22 9.42 -11.18 -5.52
CA THR A 22 8.85 -9.84 -5.69
C THR A 22 9.71 -9.07 -6.70
N ASP A 23 9.15 -8.02 -7.28
CA ASP A 23 9.89 -7.07 -8.11
C ASP A 23 10.75 -6.09 -7.29
N PHE A 24 10.85 -6.30 -5.97
CA PHE A 24 11.57 -5.46 -5.00
C PHE A 24 11.08 -4.00 -4.96
N LYS A 25 9.91 -3.72 -5.53
CA LYS A 25 9.30 -2.39 -5.62
C LYS A 25 8.12 -2.26 -4.66
N ALA A 26 7.63 -1.05 -4.59
CA ALA A 26 6.39 -0.73 -3.90
C ALA A 26 5.41 -0.10 -4.88
N HIS A 27 4.16 -0.55 -4.83
CA HIS A 27 3.11 -0.09 -5.72
C HIS A 27 1.91 0.36 -4.92
N ASN A 28 1.20 1.34 -5.46
CA ASN A 28 -0.13 1.67 -5.02
C ASN A 28 -1.12 0.91 -5.91
N THR A 29 -1.68 -0.16 -5.37
CA THR A 29 -2.66 -1.02 -6.03
C THR A 29 -4.09 -0.46 -5.92
N GLY A 30 -4.30 0.62 -5.17
CA GLY A 30 -5.62 1.12 -4.80
C GLY A 30 -6.19 0.51 -3.52
N THR A 31 -5.44 -0.35 -2.81
CA THR A 31 -5.89 -1.01 -1.56
C THR A 31 -6.32 0.01 -0.51
N THR A 32 -5.45 0.99 -0.17
CA THR A 32 -5.79 2.03 0.80
C THR A 32 -7.00 2.85 0.37
N GLN A 33 -7.11 3.19 -0.91
CA GLN A 33 -8.24 3.96 -1.41
C GLN A 33 -9.55 3.17 -1.27
N LYS A 34 -9.57 1.89 -1.64
CA LYS A 34 -10.74 1.05 -1.49
C LYS A 34 -11.15 0.92 -0.02
N GLU A 35 -10.18 0.65 0.85
CA GLU A 35 -10.43 0.53 2.29
C GLU A 35 -11.02 1.84 2.84
N TYR A 36 -10.35 2.97 2.59
CA TYR A 36 -10.77 4.27 3.09
C TYR A 36 -12.16 4.68 2.57
N ASP A 37 -12.43 4.52 1.27
CA ASP A 37 -13.73 4.87 0.67
C ASP A 37 -14.87 3.97 1.18
N SER A 38 -14.56 2.73 1.60
CA SER A 38 -15.54 1.76 2.10
C SER A 38 -16.00 2.01 3.53
N ILE A 39 -15.27 2.83 4.30
CA ILE A 39 -15.63 3.14 5.67
C ILE A 39 -16.95 3.92 5.73
N PRO A 40 -17.91 3.50 6.58
CA PRO A 40 -19.17 4.23 6.76
C PRO A 40 -18.92 5.72 7.04
N GLY A 41 -19.51 6.58 6.20
CA GLY A 41 -19.39 8.05 6.31
C GLY A 41 -18.31 8.69 5.45
N HIS A 42 -17.34 7.93 4.89
CA HIS A 42 -16.37 8.48 3.94
C HIS A 42 -16.97 8.59 2.53
N GLY A 43 -17.40 7.46 1.98
CA GLY A 43 -18.00 7.39 0.64
C GLY A 43 -16.98 7.30 -0.50
N SER A 44 -17.50 7.04 -1.70
CA SER A 44 -16.66 6.85 -2.91
C SER A 44 -15.89 8.12 -3.28
N GLY A 45 -14.59 7.98 -3.52
CA GLY A 45 -13.69 9.08 -3.86
C GLY A 45 -13.22 9.91 -2.67
N ALA A 46 -13.52 9.50 -1.43
CA ALA A 46 -13.09 10.22 -0.23
C ALA A 46 -11.56 10.25 -0.10
N PHE A 47 -10.87 9.15 -0.38
CA PHE A 47 -9.42 9.07 -0.34
C PHE A 47 -8.75 9.98 -1.39
N MET A 48 -9.37 10.10 -2.57
CA MET A 48 -8.90 11.01 -3.61
C MET A 48 -8.88 12.46 -3.11
N ASN A 49 -9.86 12.83 -2.28
CA ASN A 49 -10.02 14.17 -1.73
C ASN A 49 -9.41 14.36 -0.34
N LEU A 50 -8.82 13.30 0.25
CA LEU A 50 -8.22 13.36 1.58
C LEU A 50 -7.08 14.38 1.60
N ALA A 51 -7.14 15.35 2.52
CA ALA A 51 -6.04 16.28 2.74
C ALA A 51 -4.86 15.54 3.37
N ILE A 52 -3.78 15.36 2.60
CA ILE A 52 -2.54 14.73 3.05
C ILE A 52 -1.46 15.84 3.11
N PRO A 53 -0.79 16.04 4.26
CA PRO A 53 0.24 17.06 4.42
C PRO A 53 1.40 16.93 3.42
N SER A 54 2.02 18.04 3.06
CA SER A 54 3.25 18.06 2.27
C SER A 54 4.47 17.76 3.15
N LEU A 55 5.64 17.66 2.53
CA LEU A 55 6.91 17.53 3.26
C LEU A 55 7.11 18.68 4.27
N ASP A 56 6.66 19.88 3.91
CA ASP A 56 6.85 21.10 4.70
C ASP A 56 5.75 21.29 5.77
N SER A 57 4.60 20.63 5.61
CA SER A 57 3.43 20.81 6.51
C SER A 57 3.11 19.61 7.39
N ARG A 58 3.73 18.45 7.15
CA ARG A 58 3.52 17.26 8.01
C ARG A 58 4.16 17.45 9.38
N THR A 59 3.52 16.88 10.38
CA THR A 59 3.92 16.98 11.79
C THR A 59 4.33 15.62 12.35
N ALA A 60 4.83 15.58 13.58
CA ALA A 60 5.12 14.32 14.27
C ALA A 60 3.86 13.45 14.42
N ASP A 61 2.68 14.05 14.61
CA ASP A 61 1.40 13.33 14.76
C ASP A 61 0.95 12.63 13.47
N ASP A 62 1.41 13.09 12.32
CA ASP A 62 1.14 12.48 11.02
C ASP A 62 2.03 11.25 10.75
N LEU A 63 3.12 11.10 11.50
CA LEU A 63 4.17 10.09 11.30
C LEU A 63 4.11 8.98 12.36
N PRO A 64 4.78 7.84 12.13
CA PRO A 64 4.86 6.78 13.12
C PRO A 64 5.52 7.26 14.42
N ALA A 65 5.06 6.72 15.55
CA ALA A 65 5.64 7.03 16.84
C ALA A 65 7.09 6.54 16.92
N THR A 66 7.96 7.37 17.52
CA THR A 66 9.40 7.11 17.66
C THR A 66 9.84 7.36 19.09
N GLU A 67 11.09 7.07 19.43
CA GLU A 67 11.63 7.43 20.75
C GLU A 67 11.59 8.94 21.00
N GLN A 68 11.71 9.76 19.93
CA GLN A 68 11.63 11.21 20.01
C GLN A 68 10.18 11.72 20.11
N TYR A 69 9.23 11.05 19.46
CA TYR A 69 7.80 11.37 19.49
C TYR A 69 6.97 10.15 19.91
N PRO A 70 7.06 9.71 21.18
CA PRO A 70 6.43 8.47 21.62
C PRO A 70 4.90 8.53 21.71
N THR A 71 4.33 9.74 21.68
CA THR A 71 2.89 9.99 21.76
C THR A 71 2.29 10.47 20.44
N ALA A 72 3.03 10.36 19.33
CA ALA A 72 2.52 10.72 18.02
C ALA A 72 1.21 9.97 17.73
N SER A 73 0.22 10.67 17.17
CA SER A 73 -1.09 10.07 16.89
C SER A 73 -1.07 8.98 15.80
N GLU A 74 0.02 8.87 15.03
CA GLU A 74 0.18 7.94 13.92
C GLU A 74 -0.94 8.03 12.87
N ARG A 75 -1.47 9.24 12.62
CA ARG A 75 -2.69 9.46 11.81
C ARG A 75 -2.67 8.70 10.47
N PHE A 76 -1.53 8.66 9.79
CA PHE A 76 -1.37 8.03 8.48
C PHE A 76 -0.74 6.64 8.52
N ARG A 77 -0.59 6.07 9.72
CA ARG A 77 -0.24 4.68 9.99
C ARG A 77 -1.29 4.09 10.93
N ALA A 78 -2.55 4.13 10.51
CA ALA A 78 -3.69 3.70 11.32
C ALA A 78 -4.77 3.04 10.47
N VAL A 79 -5.61 2.23 11.12
CA VAL A 79 -6.80 1.65 10.46
C VAL A 79 -7.83 2.77 10.24
N PRO A 80 -8.39 2.90 9.02
CA PRO A 80 -9.37 3.94 8.78
C PRO A 80 -10.67 3.68 9.57
N SER A 81 -11.25 4.75 10.10
CA SER A 81 -12.44 4.68 10.94
C SER A 81 -13.37 5.86 10.71
N SER A 82 -14.68 5.63 10.91
CA SER A 82 -15.73 6.58 10.60
C SER A 82 -15.54 7.92 11.34
N GLY A 83 -15.70 9.03 10.62
CA GLY A 83 -15.56 10.38 11.19
C GLY A 83 -14.13 10.81 11.47
N THR A 84 -13.13 10.04 11.03
CA THR A 84 -11.72 10.36 11.18
C THR A 84 -11.04 10.55 9.82
N THR A 85 -9.77 10.89 9.85
CA THR A 85 -8.88 10.89 8.67
C THR A 85 -7.77 9.86 8.82
N LEU A 86 -7.97 8.88 9.70
CA LEU A 86 -7.03 7.78 9.89
C LEU A 86 -7.00 6.94 8.62
N THR A 87 -5.80 6.52 8.21
CA THR A 87 -5.58 5.61 7.10
C THR A 87 -4.12 5.16 7.09
N ASP A 88 -3.75 4.19 6.26
CA ASP A 88 -2.36 3.79 6.06
C ASP A 88 -1.83 4.27 4.71
N LEU A 89 -0.86 5.18 4.73
CA LEU A 89 -0.21 5.71 3.53
C LEU A 89 1.06 4.95 3.12
N GLY A 90 1.44 3.87 3.81
CA GLY A 90 2.56 3.00 3.45
C GLY A 90 3.91 3.75 3.45
N LEU A 91 4.61 3.76 2.31
CA LEU A 91 5.93 4.40 2.20
C LEU A 91 5.95 5.89 2.60
N TRP A 92 4.84 6.62 2.46
CA TRP A 92 4.77 8.03 2.86
C TRP A 92 5.10 8.25 4.34
N ASN A 93 4.74 7.28 5.20
CA ASN A 93 4.97 7.32 6.65
C ASN A 93 6.46 7.26 7.03
N VAL A 94 7.28 6.69 6.15
CA VAL A 94 8.71 6.44 6.41
C VAL A 94 9.58 7.38 5.59
N PHE A 95 9.19 7.70 4.36
CA PHE A 95 10.02 8.50 3.47
C PHE A 95 10.24 9.92 4.01
N ALA A 96 11.48 10.38 3.94
CA ALA A 96 11.94 11.67 4.44
C ALA A 96 11.75 11.88 5.96
N ASN A 97 11.42 10.83 6.72
CA ASN A 97 11.27 10.90 8.17
C ASN A 97 12.67 10.91 8.82
N PRO A 98 13.07 12.01 9.49
CA PRO A 98 14.40 12.12 10.11
C PRO A 98 14.65 11.10 11.21
N ASP A 99 13.59 10.61 11.86
CA ASP A 99 13.67 9.63 12.94
C ASP A 99 13.82 8.20 12.42
N MET A 100 13.76 8.00 11.10
CA MET A 100 13.97 6.72 10.42
C MET A 100 15.09 6.84 9.38
N PRO A 101 16.35 7.12 9.76
CA PRO A 101 17.41 7.43 8.80
C PRO A 101 17.85 6.23 7.95
N THR A 102 17.79 5.01 8.49
CA THR A 102 18.33 3.79 7.86
C THR A 102 17.68 3.42 6.51
N PRO A 103 16.33 3.38 6.36
CA PRO A 103 15.72 2.96 5.09
C PRO A 103 15.72 4.02 3.97
N GLN A 104 16.11 5.27 4.25
CA GLN A 104 15.89 6.41 3.33
C GLN A 104 16.52 6.23 1.95
N SER A 105 17.77 5.76 1.88
CA SER A 105 18.46 5.54 0.60
C SER A 105 17.75 4.50 -0.27
N LYS A 106 17.31 3.39 0.34
CA LYS A 106 16.58 2.32 -0.38
C LYS A 106 15.21 2.80 -0.84
N ILE A 107 14.46 3.49 0.02
CA ILE A 107 13.16 4.04 -0.34
C ILE A 107 13.30 5.05 -1.48
N ARG A 108 14.31 5.94 -1.43
CA ARG A 108 14.60 6.86 -2.53
C ARG A 108 14.80 6.09 -3.84
N THR A 109 15.66 5.06 -3.86
CA THR A 109 15.89 4.25 -5.07
C THR A 109 14.60 3.62 -5.62
N VAL A 110 13.74 3.09 -4.75
CA VAL A 110 12.43 2.53 -5.14
C VAL A 110 11.51 3.59 -5.73
N LEU A 111 11.42 4.77 -5.12
CA LEU A 111 10.54 5.86 -5.58
C LEU A 111 11.04 6.56 -6.85
N CYS A 112 12.33 6.44 -7.13
CA CYS A 112 12.98 6.93 -8.35
C CYS A 112 12.87 5.92 -9.52
N ASP A 113 12.17 4.80 -9.36
CA ASP A 113 12.03 3.76 -10.38
C ASP A 113 13.39 3.31 -10.96
N GLU A 114 14.41 3.24 -10.10
CA GLU A 114 15.80 2.89 -10.45
C GLU A 114 16.53 3.88 -11.40
N GLU A 115 15.98 5.08 -11.64
CA GLU A 115 16.68 6.16 -12.35
C GLU A 115 17.97 6.56 -11.62
N GLN A 116 19.10 6.53 -12.33
CA GLN A 116 20.42 6.92 -11.80
C GLN A 116 21.12 7.92 -12.75
N PRO A 117 21.42 9.15 -12.28
CA PRO A 117 21.12 9.70 -10.96
C PRO A 117 19.63 10.05 -10.82
N CYS A 118 19.03 9.79 -9.66
CA CYS A 118 17.65 10.23 -9.41
C CYS A 118 17.58 11.75 -9.26
N SER A 119 17.07 12.40 -10.30
CA SER A 119 16.90 13.86 -10.39
C SER A 119 15.64 14.40 -9.70
N THR A 120 14.69 13.51 -9.36
CA THR A 120 13.40 13.88 -8.76
C THR A 120 13.57 14.48 -7.36
N SER A 121 12.83 15.55 -7.08
CA SER A 121 12.88 16.26 -5.80
C SER A 121 12.27 15.43 -4.66
N GLN A 122 12.65 15.73 -3.41
CA GLN A 122 12.09 15.01 -2.25
C GLN A 122 10.58 15.21 -2.11
N ARG A 123 10.05 16.38 -2.46
CA ARG A 123 8.60 16.65 -2.44
C ARG A 123 7.86 15.75 -3.43
N GLU A 124 8.33 15.70 -4.68
CA GLU A 124 7.73 14.83 -5.70
C GLU A 124 7.86 13.34 -5.34
N LEU A 125 8.98 12.92 -4.75
CA LEU A 125 9.14 11.55 -4.27
C LEU A 125 8.19 11.24 -3.10
N LEU A 126 7.93 12.20 -2.22
CA LEU A 126 6.95 12.02 -1.14
C LEU A 126 5.54 11.83 -1.71
N ASP A 127 5.15 12.61 -2.73
CA ASP A 127 3.88 12.42 -3.42
C ASP A 127 3.82 11.04 -4.09
N ARG A 128 4.92 10.57 -4.68
CA ARG A 128 5.00 9.21 -5.22
C ARG A 128 4.85 8.15 -4.14
N ALA A 129 5.29 8.38 -2.91
CA ALA A 129 5.25 7.41 -1.81
C ALA A 129 3.82 7.11 -1.30
N LEU A 130 2.84 7.93 -1.65
CA LEU A 130 1.45 7.81 -1.20
C LEU A 130 0.85 6.43 -1.51
N ALA A 131 0.42 5.73 -0.45
CA ALA A 131 -0.25 4.44 -0.48
C ALA A 131 0.52 3.37 -1.27
N ARG A 132 1.86 3.45 -1.27
CA ARG A 132 2.72 2.42 -1.87
C ARG A 132 3.12 1.41 -0.81
N PHE A 133 2.91 0.13 -1.13
CA PHE A 133 3.27 -1.00 -0.29
C PHE A 133 4.15 -1.97 -1.08
N LYS A 134 5.04 -2.64 -0.36
CA LYS A 134 5.94 -3.64 -0.95
C LYS A 134 5.12 -4.72 -1.66
N THR A 135 5.48 -5.05 -2.90
CA THR A 135 4.88 -6.17 -3.61
C THR A 135 5.11 -7.48 -2.83
N PRO A 136 4.08 -8.26 -2.49
CA PRO A 136 4.26 -9.56 -1.86
C PRO A 136 4.77 -10.60 -2.87
N GLY A 137 5.36 -11.69 -2.39
CA GLY A 137 5.59 -12.87 -3.22
C GLY A 137 4.26 -13.58 -3.50
N LEU A 138 4.18 -14.31 -4.61
CA LEU A 138 2.98 -15.07 -5.01
C LEU A 138 3.11 -16.58 -4.80
N ARG A 139 4.18 -17.04 -4.14
CA ARG A 139 4.31 -18.43 -3.70
C ARG A 139 3.55 -18.64 -2.40
N ASP A 140 3.03 -19.85 -2.21
CA ASP A 140 2.39 -20.28 -0.96
C ASP A 140 1.20 -19.41 -0.52
N LEU A 141 0.46 -18.87 -1.49
CA LEU A 141 -0.73 -18.06 -1.22
C LEU A 141 -1.85 -18.84 -0.52
N GLY A 142 -1.87 -20.18 -0.65
CA GLY A 142 -2.85 -21.03 0.01
C GLY A 142 -2.82 -20.97 1.54
N HIS A 143 -1.75 -20.45 2.14
CA HIS A 143 -1.56 -20.33 3.59
C HIS A 143 -1.45 -18.88 4.08
N SER A 144 -1.71 -17.89 3.21
CA SER A 144 -1.51 -16.47 3.53
C SER A 144 -2.80 -15.65 3.61
N ALA A 145 -3.96 -16.31 3.55
CA ALA A 145 -5.23 -15.64 3.84
C ALA A 145 -5.30 -15.19 5.32
N PRO A 146 -5.93 -14.04 5.63
CA PRO A 146 -6.50 -13.09 4.68
C PRO A 146 -5.44 -12.26 3.94
N PHE A 147 -5.76 -11.80 2.73
CA PHE A 147 -4.81 -11.23 1.78
C PHE A 147 -4.73 -9.69 1.81
N MET A 148 -3.71 -9.14 1.15
CA MET A 148 -3.29 -7.72 1.16
C MET A 148 -2.68 -7.30 2.50
N HIS A 149 -2.08 -6.11 2.54
CA HIS A 149 -1.42 -5.62 3.76
C HIS A 149 -2.39 -5.31 4.90
N ASN A 150 -3.68 -5.18 4.59
CA ASN A 150 -4.75 -4.88 5.52
C ASN A 150 -5.72 -6.06 5.75
N GLY A 151 -5.45 -7.23 5.14
CA GLY A 151 -6.30 -8.42 5.32
C GLY A 151 -7.72 -8.28 4.76
N GLN A 152 -7.99 -7.38 3.81
CA GLN A 152 -9.36 -7.06 3.38
C GLN A 152 -10.04 -8.12 2.49
N PHE A 153 -9.34 -9.19 2.10
CA PHE A 153 -9.88 -10.24 1.21
C PHE A 153 -9.61 -11.64 1.77
N ASP A 154 -10.60 -12.50 1.73
CA ASP A 154 -10.51 -13.88 2.21
C ASP A 154 -10.13 -14.85 1.08
N THR A 155 -10.36 -14.46 -0.18
CA THR A 155 -10.15 -15.33 -1.34
C THR A 155 -9.33 -14.70 -2.45
N LEU A 156 -8.66 -15.54 -3.25
CA LEU A 156 -7.95 -15.09 -4.46
C LEU A 156 -8.90 -14.51 -5.50
N ASP A 157 -10.12 -15.06 -5.61
CA ASP A 157 -11.15 -14.57 -6.52
C ASP A 157 -11.53 -13.11 -6.22
N GLU A 158 -11.69 -12.74 -4.94
CA GLU A 158 -11.92 -11.35 -4.52
C GLU A 158 -10.77 -10.41 -4.88
N ILE A 159 -9.51 -10.87 -4.78
CA ILE A 159 -8.35 -10.09 -5.20
C ILE A 159 -8.35 -9.85 -6.71
N LEU A 160 -8.69 -10.87 -7.50
CA LEU A 160 -8.71 -10.74 -8.96
C LEU A 160 -9.85 -9.80 -9.41
N GLU A 161 -11.00 -9.86 -8.76
CA GLU A 161 -12.08 -8.87 -8.95
C GLU A 161 -11.66 -7.47 -8.53
N PHE A 162 -10.97 -7.35 -7.40
CA PHE A 162 -10.38 -6.08 -6.97
C PHE A 162 -9.45 -5.50 -8.03
N TYR A 163 -8.55 -6.28 -8.62
CA TYR A 163 -7.66 -5.78 -9.68
C TYR A 163 -8.43 -5.36 -10.94
N ARG A 164 -9.55 -6.02 -11.26
CA ARG A 164 -10.45 -5.56 -12.34
C ARG A 164 -11.06 -4.19 -12.02
N GLU A 165 -11.59 -4.03 -10.81
CA GLU A 165 -12.15 -2.76 -10.35
C GLU A 165 -11.10 -1.64 -10.35
N MET A 166 -9.94 -1.87 -9.74
CA MET A 166 -8.86 -0.87 -9.67
C MET A 166 -8.31 -0.51 -11.05
N SER A 167 -8.29 -1.47 -11.98
CA SER A 167 -7.94 -1.23 -13.38
C SER A 167 -8.92 -0.26 -14.07
N ASP A 168 -10.22 -0.42 -13.84
CA ASP A 168 -11.24 0.51 -14.33
C ASP A 168 -11.11 1.90 -13.70
N LEU A 169 -10.90 1.96 -12.38
CA LEU A 169 -10.67 3.22 -11.67
C LEU A 169 -9.38 3.93 -12.17
N ALA A 170 -8.30 3.18 -12.43
CA ALA A 170 -7.05 3.70 -12.98
C ALA A 170 -7.23 4.28 -14.39
N ARG A 171 -7.97 3.59 -15.27
CA ARG A 171 -8.28 4.07 -16.63
C ARG A 171 -9.12 5.34 -16.61
N LYS A 172 -10.04 5.46 -15.64
CA LYS A 172 -10.88 6.66 -15.44
C LYS A 172 -10.15 7.82 -14.75
N GLY A 173 -8.92 7.60 -14.25
CA GLY A 173 -8.16 8.62 -13.54
C GLY A 173 -8.68 8.94 -12.15
N ILE A 174 -9.39 8.00 -11.52
CA ILE A 174 -10.02 8.18 -10.19
C ILE A 174 -9.30 7.43 -9.07
N LEU A 175 -8.19 6.74 -9.37
CA LEU A 175 -7.23 6.26 -8.36
C LEU A 175 -6.16 7.31 -8.08
N ARG A 176 -6.06 7.73 -6.81
CA ARG A 176 -5.01 8.64 -6.37
C ARG A 176 -3.66 7.94 -6.41
N ASN A 177 -2.76 8.40 -7.29
CA ASN A 177 -1.40 7.89 -7.43
C ASN A 177 -1.32 6.36 -7.67
N GLY A 178 -2.34 5.77 -8.30
CA GLY A 178 -2.36 4.35 -8.63
C GLY A 178 -1.23 3.97 -9.60
N ALA A 179 -0.66 2.77 -9.43
CA ALA A 179 0.39 2.26 -10.29
C ALA A 179 -0.03 2.26 -11.77
N ALA A 180 0.84 2.74 -12.65
CA ALA A 180 0.52 2.90 -14.07
C ALA A 180 0.11 1.58 -14.75
N GLN A 181 0.69 0.48 -14.28
CA GLN A 181 0.45 -0.89 -14.72
C GLN A 181 -1.01 -1.32 -14.54
N LEU A 182 -1.73 -0.77 -13.56
CA LEU A 182 -3.15 -1.08 -13.34
C LEU A 182 -3.99 -0.82 -14.59
N ARG A 183 -3.67 0.24 -15.36
CA ARG A 183 -4.41 0.59 -16.59
C ARG A 183 -4.34 -0.49 -17.67
N GLY A 184 -3.27 -1.28 -17.67
CA GLY A 184 -3.01 -2.36 -18.63
C GLY A 184 -3.67 -3.69 -18.25
N ILE A 185 -4.24 -3.81 -17.05
CA ILE A 185 -4.93 -5.05 -16.64
C ILE A 185 -6.24 -5.17 -17.44
N ALA A 186 -6.37 -6.26 -18.20
CA ALA A 186 -7.51 -6.55 -19.05
C ALA A 186 -8.17 -7.91 -18.70
N LEU A 187 -8.35 -8.15 -17.39
CA LEU A 187 -9.02 -9.36 -16.89
C LEU A 187 -10.54 -9.30 -17.13
N ARG A 188 -11.08 -10.36 -17.72
CA ARG A 188 -12.52 -10.58 -17.90
C ARG A 188 -13.03 -11.52 -16.80
N GLN A 189 -14.35 -11.58 -16.64
CA GLN A 189 -14.99 -12.48 -15.66
C GLN A 189 -14.55 -13.94 -15.83
N ASN A 190 -14.46 -14.40 -17.08
CA ASN A 190 -14.08 -15.78 -17.39
C ASN A 190 -12.60 -16.08 -17.12
N ASP A 191 -11.77 -15.07 -16.89
CA ASP A 191 -10.34 -15.23 -16.59
C ASP A 191 -10.08 -15.46 -15.09
N ILE A 192 -11.04 -15.14 -14.22
CA ILE A 192 -10.91 -15.20 -12.76
C ILE A 192 -10.61 -16.62 -12.29
N ALA A 193 -11.48 -17.58 -12.60
CA ALA A 193 -11.33 -18.95 -12.11
C ALA A 193 -10.04 -19.65 -12.63
N PRO A 194 -9.67 -19.55 -13.93
CA PRO A 194 -8.40 -20.08 -14.41
C PRO A 194 -7.17 -19.44 -13.75
N LEU A 195 -7.18 -18.12 -13.56
CA LEU A 195 -6.06 -17.42 -12.94
C LEU A 195 -5.95 -17.73 -11.44
N ALA A 196 -7.07 -17.83 -10.72
CA ALA A 196 -7.08 -18.28 -9.33
C ALA A 196 -6.55 -19.72 -9.19
N ALA A 197 -6.92 -20.62 -10.11
CA ALA A 197 -6.39 -21.98 -10.14
C ALA A 197 -4.88 -22.01 -10.40
N PHE A 198 -4.37 -21.18 -11.33
CA PHE A 198 -2.95 -21.04 -11.57
C PHE A 198 -2.20 -20.54 -10.32
N LEU A 199 -2.72 -19.51 -9.64
CA LEU A 199 -2.11 -18.98 -8.41
C LEU A 199 -2.08 -20.03 -7.28
N LYS A 200 -3.13 -20.85 -7.15
CA LYS A 200 -3.16 -21.97 -6.19
C LYS A 200 -2.13 -23.05 -6.51
N ALA A 201 -1.76 -23.23 -7.78
CA ALA A 201 -0.72 -24.16 -8.19
C ALA A 201 0.71 -23.68 -7.84
N LEU A 202 0.88 -22.46 -7.32
CA LEU A 202 2.16 -21.94 -6.82
C LEU A 202 2.41 -22.28 -5.33
N ASN A 203 1.51 -23.03 -4.70
CA ASN A 203 1.69 -23.52 -3.34
C ASN A 203 2.62 -24.73 -3.34
N GLU A 204 3.53 -24.76 -2.38
CA GLU A 204 4.33 -25.94 -2.08
C GLU A 204 3.48 -26.99 -1.36
N ASP A 205 3.68 -28.26 -1.70
CA ASP A 205 3.11 -29.38 -0.97
C ASP A 205 3.93 -29.61 0.31
N TYR A 206 3.50 -29.04 1.43
CA TYR A 206 4.04 -29.41 2.74
C TYR A 206 3.43 -30.78 3.13
N GLN A 207 4.15 -31.87 2.84
CA GLN A 207 3.88 -33.20 3.41
C GLN A 207 4.73 -33.44 4.67
#